data_AF-A0A0Q4BDT7-F1
#
_entry.id   AF-A0A0Q4BDT7-F1
#
_cell.length_a   1.000
_cell.length_b   1.000
_cell.length_c   1.000
_cell.angle_alpha   90.00
_cell.angle_beta   90.00
_cell.angle_gamma   90.00
#
_symmetry.space_group_name_H-M   'P 1'
#
loop_
_entity.id
_entity.type
_entity.pdbx_description
1 polymer ?
#
loop_
_entity_poly.entity_id
_entity_poly.type
_entity_poly.pdbx_seq_one_letter_code
_entity_poly.pdbx_strand_id
1 'polypeptide(L)'
;TDAETFIESCIAADETRQMFRTIERRARVGSIALSRGGDVYARTAELGYWLAEEYWGRGIMTQAVRQICEEGFARWDSLLRVYAVAYAHNAASCRVLEKAGFTLEGVLRQSVFKWNEVHDSCMYALLREESPD
;
A
#
# COMPACT_ATOMS: atom_id res chain seq x y z
N THR A 1 16.54 -4.68 4.56
CA THR A 1 15.65 -3.56 4.99
C THR A 1 14.31 -3.71 4.28
N ASP A 2 13.22 -3.12 4.76
CA ASP A 2 11.92 -3.17 4.04
C ASP A 2 12.04 -2.68 2.59
N ALA A 3 12.96 -1.75 2.34
CA ALA A 3 13.27 -1.24 1.01
C ALA A 3 13.90 -2.32 0.09
N GLU A 4 14.77 -3.19 0.61
CA GLU A 4 15.41 -4.25 -0.18
C GLU A 4 14.41 -5.35 -0.56
N THR A 5 13.57 -5.81 0.38
CA THR A 5 12.50 -6.78 0.10
C THR A 5 11.51 -6.23 -0.93
N PHE A 6 11.22 -4.94 -0.85
CA PHE A 6 10.38 -4.25 -1.83
C PHE A 6 11.04 -4.13 -3.21
N ILE A 7 12.37 -3.94 -3.29
CA ILE A 7 13.10 -3.93 -4.57
C ILE A 7 13.10 -5.32 -5.22
N GLU A 8 13.33 -6.38 -4.45
CA GLU A 8 13.29 -7.76 -4.94
C GLU A 8 11.90 -8.14 -5.49
N SER A 9 10.82 -7.72 -4.80
CA SER A 9 9.46 -7.96 -5.31
C SER A 9 9.17 -7.23 -6.61
N CYS A 10 9.80 -6.07 -6.85
CA CYS A 10 9.64 -5.32 -8.12
C CYS A 10 10.37 -5.96 -9.29
N ILE A 11 11.52 -6.60 -9.05
CA ILE A 11 12.32 -7.25 -10.09
C ILE A 11 11.67 -8.59 -10.51
N ALA A 12 11.01 -9.27 -9.58
CA ALA A 12 10.28 -10.52 -9.84
C ALA A 12 8.85 -10.32 -10.38
N ALA A 13 8.45 -9.07 -10.63
CA ALA A 13 7.06 -8.71 -10.91
C ALA A 13 6.58 -9.22 -12.28
N ASP A 14 5.54 -10.05 -12.26
CA ASP A 14 4.64 -10.23 -13.38
C ASP A 14 3.80 -8.94 -13.54
N GLU A 15 4.10 -8.16 -14.59
CA GLU A 15 3.43 -6.87 -14.89
C GLU A 15 1.91 -6.99 -15.06
N THR A 16 1.36 -8.21 -15.18
CA THR A 16 -0.09 -8.44 -15.23
C THR A 16 -0.76 -8.40 -13.85
N ARG A 17 0.00 -8.73 -12.78
CA ARG A 17 -0.49 -8.83 -11.40
C ARG A 17 0.05 -7.76 -10.48
N GLN A 18 1.11 -7.06 -10.88
CA GLN A 18 1.70 -6.00 -10.09
C GLN A 18 1.70 -4.68 -10.85
N MET A 19 1.40 -3.61 -10.11
CA MET A 19 1.59 -2.23 -10.55
C MET A 19 2.60 -1.58 -9.63
N PHE A 20 3.58 -0.92 -10.23
CA PHE A 20 4.64 -0.24 -9.51
C PHE A 20 4.78 1.20 -9.99
N ARG A 21 4.96 2.13 -9.07
CA ARG A 21 5.29 3.53 -9.37
C ARG A 21 6.42 4.02 -8.48
N THR A 22 7.31 4.80 -9.09
CA THR A 22 8.34 5.55 -8.37
C THR A 22 7.82 6.94 -8.05
N ILE A 23 8.11 7.45 -6.86
CA ILE A 23 7.87 8.84 -6.51
C ILE A 23 9.18 9.61 -6.71
N GLU A 24 9.19 10.56 -7.63
CA GLU A 24 10.38 11.33 -8.00
C GLU A 24 10.24 12.81 -7.65
N ARG A 25 11.29 13.37 -7.03
CA ARG A 25 11.43 14.81 -6.76
C ARG A 25 12.91 15.17 -6.78
N ARG A 26 13.43 15.63 -7.93
CA ARG A 26 14.88 15.81 -8.23
C ARG A 26 15.72 14.52 -8.17
N ALA A 27 15.29 13.51 -7.42
CA ALA A 27 15.78 12.14 -7.34
C ALA A 27 14.60 11.21 -6.96
N ARG A 28 14.81 9.88 -6.92
CA ARG A 28 13.82 8.91 -6.40
C ARG A 28 13.72 9.06 -4.87
N VAL A 29 12.51 9.37 -4.39
CA VAL A 29 12.25 9.67 -2.97
C VAL A 29 11.26 8.71 -2.32
N GLY A 30 10.70 7.78 -3.07
CA GLY A 30 9.78 6.77 -2.57
C GLY A 30 9.29 5.86 -3.67
N SER A 31 8.40 4.95 -3.30
CA SER A 31 7.72 4.07 -4.26
C SER A 31 6.47 3.46 -3.65
N ILE A 32 5.59 3.02 -4.52
CA ILE A 32 4.27 2.51 -4.20
C ILE A 32 3.91 1.40 -5.18
N ALA A 33 3.25 0.36 -4.69
CA ALA A 33 2.88 -0.78 -5.50
C ALA A 33 1.54 -1.37 -5.10
N LEU A 34 0.82 -1.89 -6.09
CA LEU A 34 -0.33 -2.79 -5.91
C LEU A 34 0.04 -4.19 -6.38
N SER A 35 -0.21 -5.19 -5.54
CA SER A 35 0.04 -6.60 -5.83
C SER A 35 -1.25 -7.39 -5.75
N ARG A 36 -1.75 -7.88 -6.88
CA ARG A 36 -2.97 -8.70 -6.91
C ARG A 36 -2.74 -10.04 -6.25
N GLY A 37 -3.70 -10.45 -5.43
CA GLY A 37 -3.78 -11.81 -4.91
C GLY A 37 -4.02 -12.82 -6.04
N GLY A 38 -3.64 -14.07 -5.80
CA GLY A 38 -3.99 -15.21 -6.66
C GLY A 38 -5.16 -16.01 -6.08
N ASP A 39 -5.67 -16.96 -6.87
CA ASP A 39 -6.67 -17.95 -6.43
C ASP A 39 -7.87 -17.31 -5.69
N VAL A 40 -8.12 -17.68 -4.44
CA VAL A 40 -9.22 -17.14 -3.62
C VAL A 40 -9.12 -15.63 -3.37
N TYR A 41 -7.96 -15.01 -3.60
CA TYR A 41 -7.70 -13.57 -3.45
C TYR A 41 -7.62 -12.82 -4.78
N ALA A 42 -8.00 -13.44 -5.92
CA ALA A 42 -7.89 -12.87 -7.27
C ALA A 42 -8.64 -11.53 -7.48
N ARG A 43 -9.59 -11.22 -6.60
CA ARG A 43 -10.40 -9.98 -6.61
C ARG A 43 -9.86 -8.92 -5.65
N THR A 44 -8.71 -9.15 -5.03
CA THR A 44 -8.08 -8.24 -4.05
C THR A 44 -6.66 -7.87 -4.46
N ALA A 45 -6.19 -6.71 -4.04
CA ALA A 45 -4.80 -6.30 -4.18
C ALA A 45 -4.25 -5.73 -2.87
N GLU A 46 -3.00 -6.06 -2.57
CA GLU A 46 -2.25 -5.48 -1.46
C GLU A 46 -1.53 -4.22 -1.91
N LEU A 47 -1.64 -3.17 -1.10
CA LEU A 47 -0.94 -1.91 -1.27
C LEU A 47 0.27 -1.85 -0.33
N GLY A 48 1.44 -1.65 -0.91
CA GLY A 48 2.69 -1.39 -0.19
C GLY A 48 3.34 -0.10 -0.66
N TYR A 49 3.91 0.66 0.27
CA TYR A 49 4.62 1.89 -0.07
C TYR A 49 5.69 2.28 0.94
N TRP A 50 6.61 3.13 0.50
CA TRP A 50 7.53 3.86 1.37
C TRP A 50 7.85 5.23 0.79
N LEU A 51 8.18 6.17 1.67
CA LEU A 51 8.62 7.52 1.31
C LEU A 51 9.80 7.90 2.20
N ALA A 52 10.81 8.57 1.66
CA ALA A 52 11.92 9.11 2.43
C ALA A 52 11.42 10.12 3.46
N GLU A 53 12.01 10.07 4.66
CA GLU A 53 11.56 10.82 5.84
C GLU A 53 11.48 12.33 5.61
N GLU A 54 12.43 12.89 4.87
CA GLU A 54 12.49 14.31 4.49
C GLU A 54 11.23 14.81 3.76
N TYR A 55 10.44 13.90 3.18
CA TYR A 55 9.24 14.17 2.39
C TYR A 55 7.93 13.85 3.14
N TRP A 56 8.01 13.37 4.38
CA TRP A 56 6.84 13.08 5.21
C TRP A 56 6.03 14.34 5.54
N GLY A 57 4.74 14.15 5.85
CA GLY A 57 3.84 15.24 6.25
C GLY A 57 3.41 16.19 5.13
N ARG A 58 3.86 15.98 3.88
CA ARG A 58 3.58 16.86 2.73
C ARG A 58 2.40 16.42 1.85
N GLY A 59 1.67 15.37 2.25
CA GLY A 59 0.54 14.82 1.48
C GLY A 59 0.93 13.99 0.25
N ILE A 60 2.22 13.86 -0.06
CA ILE A 60 2.74 13.15 -1.24
C ILE A 60 2.23 11.71 -1.30
N MET A 61 2.41 10.95 -0.22
CA MET A 61 2.00 9.54 -0.22
C MET A 61 0.48 9.39 -0.27
N THR A 62 -0.29 10.27 0.38
CA THR A 62 -1.76 10.26 0.27
C THR A 62 -2.21 10.45 -1.17
N GLN A 63 -1.61 11.36 -1.92
CA GLN A 63 -1.92 11.55 -3.34
C GLN A 63 -1.51 10.34 -4.18
N ALA A 64 -0.32 9.78 -3.94
CA ALA A 64 0.16 8.59 -4.64
C ALA A 64 -0.75 7.36 -4.39
N VAL A 65 -1.22 7.17 -3.15
CA VAL A 65 -2.15 6.10 -2.80
C VAL A 65 -3.48 6.23 -3.55
N ARG A 66 -4.06 7.43 -3.61
CA ARG A 66 -5.31 7.65 -4.36
C ARG A 66 -5.11 7.33 -5.85
N GLN A 67 -4.08 7.91 -6.47
CA GLN A 67 -3.80 7.71 -7.89
C GLN A 67 -3.57 6.24 -8.25
N ILE A 68 -2.75 5.50 -7.49
CA ILE A 68 -2.50 4.09 -7.82
C ILE A 68 -3.74 3.22 -7.60
N CYS A 69 -4.61 3.56 -6.64
CA CYS A 69 -5.86 2.84 -6.42
C CYS A 69 -6.85 3.09 -7.56
N GLU A 70 -7.03 4.36 -7.97
CA GLU A 70 -7.82 4.75 -9.13
C GLU A 70 -7.33 4.02 -10.40
N GLU A 71 -6.02 4.06 -10.67
CA GLU A 71 -5.42 3.34 -11.80
C GLU A 71 -5.62 1.81 -11.69
N GLY A 72 -5.48 1.24 -10.49
CA GLY A 72 -5.65 -0.20 -10.25
C GLY A 72 -7.08 -0.66 -10.49
N PHE A 73 -8.07 0.09 -10.00
CA PHE A 73 -9.48 -0.19 -10.24
C PHE A 73 -9.84 -0.02 -11.72
N ALA A 74 -9.30 0.99 -12.41
CA ALA A 74 -9.52 1.21 -13.83
C ALA A 74 -8.85 0.15 -14.72
N ARG A 75 -7.64 -0.31 -14.35
CA ARG A 75 -6.87 -1.30 -15.14
C ARG A 75 -7.40 -2.72 -14.98
N TRP A 76 -7.87 -3.08 -13.79
CA TRP A 76 -8.30 -4.43 -13.47
C TRP A 76 -9.78 -4.45 -13.12
N ASP A 77 -10.66 -4.63 -14.12
CA ASP A 77 -12.14 -4.65 -13.95
C ASP A 77 -12.61 -5.56 -12.81
N SER A 78 -11.91 -6.68 -12.61
CA SER A 78 -12.24 -7.66 -11.58
C SER A 78 -11.72 -7.31 -10.18
N LEU A 79 -10.92 -6.26 -10.00
CA LEU A 79 -10.45 -5.86 -8.67
C LEU A 79 -11.62 -5.24 -7.89
N LEU A 80 -11.96 -5.78 -6.73
CA LEU A 80 -13.05 -5.26 -5.89
C LEU A 80 -12.56 -4.50 -4.67
N ARG A 81 -11.30 -4.76 -4.27
CA ARG A 81 -10.77 -4.33 -2.98
C ARG A 81 -9.26 -4.13 -3.05
N VAL A 82 -8.80 -3.02 -2.50
CA VAL A 82 -7.39 -2.79 -2.15
C VAL A 82 -7.27 -2.83 -0.63
N TYR A 83 -6.27 -3.52 -0.09
CA TYR A 83 -5.99 -3.52 1.34
C TYR A 83 -4.53 -3.15 1.62
N ALA A 84 -4.27 -2.63 2.82
CA ALA A 84 -2.93 -2.33 3.29
C ALA A 84 -2.80 -2.74 4.76
N VAL A 85 -1.63 -3.27 5.12
CA VAL A 85 -1.29 -3.61 6.50
C VAL A 85 -0.17 -2.69 6.97
N ALA A 86 -0.45 -1.85 7.95
CA ALA A 86 0.52 -0.92 8.53
C ALA A 86 0.79 -1.30 9.98
N TYR A 87 2.02 -1.11 10.47
CA TYR A 87 2.31 -1.24 11.90
C TYR A 87 1.38 -0.32 12.71
N ALA A 88 0.75 -0.84 13.76
CA ALA A 88 -0.20 -0.08 14.57
C ALA A 88 0.45 1.16 15.20
N HIS A 89 1.74 1.09 15.55
CA HIS A 89 2.50 2.21 16.11
C HIS A 89 2.90 3.26 15.05
N ASN A 90 2.81 2.95 13.75
CA ASN A 90 3.15 3.88 12.67
C ASN A 90 1.96 4.78 12.31
N ALA A 91 1.70 5.75 13.19
CA ALA A 91 0.60 6.70 13.04
C ALA A 91 0.67 7.51 11.73
N ALA A 92 1.86 7.72 11.15
CA ALA A 92 2.01 8.41 9.87
C ALA A 92 1.43 7.59 8.70
N SER A 93 1.73 6.28 8.66
CA SER A 93 1.20 5.37 7.64
C SER A 93 -0.32 5.17 7.78
N CYS A 94 -0.82 4.96 9.00
CA CYS A 94 -2.26 4.88 9.26
C CYS A 94 -3.00 6.12 8.75
N ARG A 95 -2.51 7.33 9.08
CA ARG A 95 -3.11 8.59 8.61
C ARG A 95 -3.06 8.77 7.09
N VAL A 96 -2.06 8.21 6.41
CA VAL A 96 -2.02 8.23 4.94
C VAL A 96 -3.19 7.43 4.36
N LEU A 97 -3.44 6.23 4.89
CA LEU A 97 -4.53 5.35 4.46
C LEU A 97 -5.91 5.96 4.77
N GLU A 98 -6.12 6.43 6.00
CA GLU A 98 -7.35 7.12 6.42
C GLU A 98 -7.65 8.32 5.50
N LYS A 99 -6.65 9.17 5.25
CA LYS A 99 -6.81 10.32 4.34
C LYS A 99 -7.04 9.89 2.90
N ALA A 100 -6.54 8.73 2.48
CA ALA A 100 -6.78 8.19 1.16
C ALA A 100 -8.18 7.56 1.01
N GLY A 101 -8.97 7.50 2.08
CA GLY A 101 -10.34 6.98 2.06
C GLY A 101 -10.44 5.52 2.52
N PHE A 102 -9.36 4.92 3.00
CA PHE A 102 -9.40 3.55 3.52
C PHE A 102 -10.10 3.50 4.88
N THR A 103 -10.86 2.45 5.11
CA THR A 103 -11.49 2.13 6.38
C THR A 103 -10.61 1.17 7.19
N LEU A 104 -10.46 1.42 8.49
CA LEU A 104 -9.84 0.49 9.42
C LEU A 104 -10.80 -0.68 9.68
N GLU A 105 -10.41 -1.88 9.29
CA GLU A 105 -11.23 -3.09 9.49
C GLU A 105 -10.85 -3.85 10.75
N GLY A 106 -9.62 -3.69 11.25
CA GLY A 106 -9.21 -4.31 12.49
C GLY A 106 -7.75 -4.15 12.84
N VAL A 107 -7.42 -4.56 14.06
CA VAL A 107 -6.06 -4.68 14.58
C VAL A 107 -5.68 -6.15 14.65
N LEU A 108 -4.65 -6.51 13.89
CA LEU A 108 -4.03 -7.82 13.92
C LEU A 108 -3.01 -7.84 15.06
N ARG A 109 -3.36 -8.48 16.17
CA ARG A 109 -2.48 -8.56 17.34
C ARG A 109 -1.30 -9.48 17.08
N GLN A 110 -0.10 -9.03 17.44
CA GLN A 110 1.14 -9.82 17.35
C GLN A 110 1.40 -10.38 15.94
N SER A 111 0.95 -9.69 14.89
CA SER A 111 0.94 -10.21 13.52
C SER A 111 2.28 -10.12 12.80
N VAL A 112 3.21 -9.29 13.29
CA VAL A 112 4.50 -9.08 12.62
C VAL A 112 5.64 -9.18 13.62
N PHE A 113 6.67 -9.95 13.28
CA PHE A 113 7.93 -9.98 14.01
C PHE A 113 8.99 -9.22 13.22
N LYS A 114 9.52 -8.14 13.78
CA LYS A 114 10.55 -7.32 13.15
C LYS A 114 11.39 -6.61 14.19
N TRP A 115 12.68 -6.41 13.88
CA TRP A 115 13.67 -5.80 14.79
C TRP A 115 13.73 -6.51 16.16
N ASN A 116 13.60 -7.84 16.14
CA ASN A 116 13.55 -8.70 17.33
C ASN A 116 12.38 -8.39 18.29
N GLU A 117 11.33 -7.75 17.78
CA GLU A 117 10.13 -7.38 18.53
C GLU A 117 8.87 -7.85 17.80
N VAL A 118 7.83 -8.16 18.56
CA VAL A 118 6.51 -8.53 18.03
C VAL A 118 5.62 -7.29 18.04
N HIS A 119 5.03 -6.98 16.90
CA HIS A 119 4.22 -5.79 16.67
C HIS A 119 2.80 -6.14 16.25
N ASP A 120 1.85 -5.31 16.68
CA ASP A 120 0.50 -5.26 16.13
C ASP A 120 0.50 -4.52 14.79
N SER A 121 -0.44 -4.90 13.93
CA SER A 121 -0.70 -4.19 12.67
C SER A 121 -2.17 -3.79 12.55
N CYS A 122 -2.43 -2.71 11.83
CA CYS A 122 -3.76 -2.28 11.44
C CYS A 122 -4.04 -2.72 9.99
N MET A 123 -5.17 -3.38 9.77
CA MET A 123 -5.69 -3.76 8.45
C MET A 123 -6.64 -2.67 7.96
N TYR A 124 -6.28 -2.06 6.84
CA TYR A 124 -7.08 -1.06 6.16
C TYR A 124 -7.57 -1.58 4.82
N ALA A 125 -8.75 -1.17 4.40
CA ALA A 125 -9.28 -1.51 3.09
C ALA A 125 -10.01 -0.35 2.41
N LEU A 126 -9.98 -0.36 1.08
CA LEU A 126 -10.76 0.48 0.20
C LEU A 126 -11.49 -0.42 -0.80
N LEU A 127 -12.82 -0.33 -0.84
CA LEU A 127 -13.62 -1.03 -1.82
C LEU A 127 -13.73 -0.20 -3.11
N ARG A 128 -13.92 -0.88 -4.25
CA ARG A 128 -14.10 -0.20 -5.55
C ARG A 128 -15.22 0.85 -5.49
N GLU A 129 -16.33 0.53 -4.84
CA GLU A 129 -17.52 1.39 -4.74
C GLU A 129 -17.30 2.62 -3.84
N GLU A 130 -16.25 2.62 -3.03
CA GLU A 130 -15.87 3.73 -2.15
C GLU A 130 -14.79 4.62 -2.78
N SER A 131 -14.16 4.17 -3.87
CA SER A 131 -13.18 4.96 -4.60
C SER A 131 -13.87 6.18 -5.21
N PRO A 132 -13.36 7.40 -4.98
CA PRO A 132 -13.84 8.57 -5.70
C PRO A 132 -13.70 8.39 -7.21
N ASP A 133 -14.65 8.95 -7.97
CA ASP A 133 -14.58 9.09 -9.43
C ASP A 133 -13.42 10.00 -9.88
#